data_AF-A0A559M2I9-F1
#
_entry.id   AF-A0A559M2I9-F1
#
_cell.length_a   1.000
_cell.length_b   1.000
_cell.length_c   1.000
_cell.angle_alpha   90.00
_cell.angle_beta   90.00
_cell.angle_gamma   90.00
#
_symmetry.space_group_name_H-M   'P 1'
#
loop_
_entity.id
_entity.type
_entity.pdbx_description
1 polymer ?
#
loop_
_entity_poly.entity_id
_entity_poly.type
_entity_poly.pdbx_seq_one_letter_code
_entity_poly.pdbx_strand_id
1 'polypeptide(L)'
;MTNIRRPKKAPKGLVFNSSPPKRNLNDISPPDEESQAKRQRKISPPPQPKLSIKTRILILSDTHGADALPEKITQPIDLVLHCGDLSQSGELASYHKTIALLSSIAAPLKLVIPGNHDLSLDDKYWSENCKPGGAHIPSQAKAIWMGSEAQDAGIRMLEPGMYRLVLENGAVLRIYASPATPIAAQGVDWAFGYASNEDIYNPAGSRISYAIPSSTQTQTPQTEIPDDAQVDIMMTHGPPKYQLDRTRSGDSVGCPHLFRALRRVRPGVHAFGHVHDSWGVSRILWEEGREQGTLPDDDDGCD
;
A
#
# COMPACT_ATOMS: atom_id res chain seq x y z
N MET A 1 26.72 -15.26 29.00
CA MET A 1 26.84 -16.38 28.04
C MET A 1 25.49 -17.08 27.94
N THR A 2 24.68 -16.68 26.96
CA THR A 2 23.36 -17.28 26.70
C THR A 2 23.26 -17.51 25.20
N ASN A 3 23.21 -18.79 24.83
CA ASN A 3 23.31 -19.28 23.46
C ASN A 3 22.03 -18.96 22.65
N ILE A 4 22.15 -18.09 21.65
CA ILE A 4 21.12 -17.84 20.64
C ILE A 4 21.16 -18.98 19.61
N ARG A 5 20.17 -19.89 19.66
CA ARG A 5 19.94 -20.86 18.59
C ARG A 5 19.23 -20.17 17.43
N ARG A 6 19.87 -20.16 16.25
CA ARG A 6 19.26 -19.75 14.98
C ARG A 6 18.02 -20.61 14.67
N PRO A 7 16.88 -20.03 14.25
CA PRO A 7 15.76 -20.80 13.72
C PRO A 7 16.14 -21.47 12.40
N LYS A 8 15.74 -22.73 12.24
CA LYS A 8 15.90 -23.51 11.00
C LYS A 8 14.70 -23.24 10.09
N LYS A 9 14.98 -22.68 8.90
CA LYS A 9 14.12 -22.51 7.71
C LYS A 9 13.11 -21.36 7.73
N ALA A 10 13.09 -20.63 6.61
CA ALA A 10 12.11 -19.61 6.26
C ALA A 10 10.71 -20.23 6.04
N PRO A 11 9.61 -19.53 6.40
CA PRO A 11 8.28 -19.98 6.05
C PRO A 11 8.12 -19.99 4.52
N LYS A 12 7.59 -21.10 4.00
CA LYS A 12 7.23 -21.24 2.59
C LYS A 12 6.13 -20.23 2.30
N GLY A 13 6.31 -19.39 1.29
CA GLY A 13 5.25 -18.50 0.80
C GLY A 13 4.00 -19.32 0.44
N LEU A 14 2.82 -18.72 0.62
CA LEU A 14 1.56 -19.30 0.17
C LEU A 14 1.66 -19.56 -1.35
N VAL A 15 1.57 -20.83 -1.74
CA VAL A 15 1.39 -21.26 -3.12
C VAL A 15 0.00 -21.87 -3.21
N PHE A 16 -0.90 -21.24 -3.97
CA PHE A 16 -2.22 -21.80 -4.24
C PHE A 16 -2.09 -22.91 -5.28
N ASN A 17 -2.35 -24.16 -4.88
CA ASN A 17 -2.27 -25.32 -5.74
C ASN A 17 -3.65 -25.98 -5.81
N SER A 18 -4.36 -25.83 -6.93
CA SER A 18 -5.57 -26.61 -7.23
C SER A 18 -5.20 -27.72 -8.20
N SER A 19 -5.28 -28.97 -7.75
CA SER A 19 -5.05 -30.15 -8.60
C SER A 19 -6.12 -30.24 -9.70
N PRO A 20 -5.77 -30.47 -10.98
CA PRO A 20 -6.76 -30.72 -12.02
C PRO A 20 -7.31 -32.15 -11.94
N PRO A 21 -8.56 -32.41 -12.38
CA PRO A 21 -9.16 -33.74 -12.30
C PRO A 21 -8.42 -34.72 -13.23
N LYS A 22 -8.27 -35.97 -12.75
CA LYS A 22 -7.68 -37.08 -13.49
C LYS A 22 -8.53 -37.36 -14.73
N ARG A 23 -7.98 -37.14 -15.93
CA ARG A 23 -8.53 -37.71 -17.17
C ARG A 23 -8.24 -39.21 -17.20
N ASN A 24 -9.28 -40.03 -17.34
CA ASN A 24 -9.14 -41.44 -17.66
C ASN A 24 -8.53 -41.60 -19.06
N LEU A 25 -7.38 -42.27 -19.12
CA LEU A 25 -6.79 -42.78 -20.36
C LEU A 25 -7.57 -44.05 -20.75
N ASN A 26 -8.54 -43.94 -21.66
CA ASN A 26 -9.07 -45.06 -22.46
C ASN A 26 -10.08 -44.58 -23.51
N ASP A 27 -9.73 -43.54 -24.29
CA ASP A 27 -10.51 -43.20 -25.47
C ASP A 27 -9.56 -42.81 -26.61
N ILE A 28 -9.30 -43.78 -27.49
CA ILE A 28 -8.50 -43.62 -28.71
C ILE A 28 -9.48 -43.58 -29.87
N SER A 29 -9.72 -42.39 -30.40
CA SER A 29 -10.29 -42.20 -31.74
C SER A 29 -9.27 -41.44 -32.60
N PRO A 30 -9.09 -41.81 -33.89
CA PRO A 30 -8.04 -41.24 -34.74
C PRO A 30 -8.33 -39.79 -35.13
N PRO A 31 -7.30 -38.97 -35.40
CA PRO A 31 -7.47 -37.55 -35.70
C PRO A 31 -7.88 -37.31 -37.16
N ASP A 32 -8.87 -36.44 -37.35
CA ASP A 32 -9.32 -35.93 -38.65
C ASP A 32 -8.27 -35.02 -39.32
N GLU A 33 -8.16 -35.12 -40.65
CA GLU A 33 -7.14 -34.52 -41.53
C GLU A 33 -7.19 -32.97 -41.69
N GLU A 34 -7.98 -32.25 -40.91
CA GLU A 34 -8.18 -30.79 -41.11
C GLU A 34 -7.26 -29.89 -40.24
N SER A 35 -6.14 -30.40 -39.72
CA SER A 35 -5.27 -29.65 -38.79
C SER A 35 -3.95 -29.09 -39.38
N GLN A 36 -3.68 -29.25 -40.68
CA GLN A 36 -2.38 -28.88 -41.25
C GLN A 36 -2.28 -27.48 -41.88
N ALA A 37 -3.34 -26.67 -41.90
CA ALA A 37 -3.31 -25.33 -42.50
C ALA A 37 -3.66 -24.21 -41.50
N LYS A 38 -2.78 -23.94 -40.52
CA LYS A 38 -2.64 -22.65 -39.78
C LYS A 38 -1.59 -22.77 -38.66
N ARG A 39 -0.30 -22.82 -39.02
CA ARG A 39 0.79 -22.68 -38.04
C ARG A 39 1.96 -21.85 -38.56
N GLN A 40 1.67 -20.69 -39.13
CA GLN A 40 2.64 -19.60 -39.18
C GLN A 40 2.37 -18.66 -38.00
N ARG A 41 2.98 -19.00 -36.86
CA ARG A 41 3.14 -18.05 -35.75
C ARG A 41 4.05 -16.93 -36.25
N LYS A 42 3.51 -15.72 -36.43
CA LYS A 42 4.34 -14.51 -36.54
C LYS A 42 5.19 -14.44 -35.27
N ILE A 43 6.48 -14.73 -35.38
CA ILE A 43 7.43 -14.54 -34.29
C ILE A 43 7.61 -13.02 -34.17
N SER A 44 6.95 -12.43 -33.17
CA SER A 44 7.23 -11.05 -32.77
C SER A 44 8.69 -10.97 -32.31
N PRO A 45 9.42 -9.88 -32.65
CA PRO A 45 10.79 -9.72 -32.20
C PRO A 45 10.86 -9.78 -30.67
N PRO A 46 11.96 -10.29 -30.08
CA PRO A 46 12.13 -10.33 -28.64
C PRO A 46 11.98 -8.91 -28.08
N PRO A 47 11.26 -8.74 -26.95
CA PRO A 47 11.11 -7.42 -26.35
C PRO A 47 12.49 -6.84 -26.07
N GLN A 48 12.76 -5.67 -26.64
CA GLN A 48 13.96 -4.89 -26.36
C GLN A 48 14.08 -4.74 -24.84
N PRO A 49 15.27 -4.92 -24.24
CA PRO A 49 15.44 -4.73 -22.81
C PRO A 49 15.04 -3.30 -22.47
N LYS A 50 13.94 -3.13 -21.74
CA LYS A 50 13.58 -1.84 -21.14
C LYS A 50 14.79 -1.43 -20.29
N LEU A 51 15.43 -0.32 -20.64
CA LEU A 51 16.45 0.29 -19.81
C LEU A 51 15.82 0.55 -18.44
N SER A 52 16.22 -0.25 -17.44
CA SER A 52 15.72 -0.13 -16.07
C SER A 52 16.73 0.65 -15.25
N ILE A 53 16.26 1.74 -14.64
CA ILE A 53 17.08 2.54 -13.73
C ILE A 53 16.97 1.91 -12.34
N LYS A 54 18.08 1.41 -11.82
CA LYS A 54 18.13 0.87 -10.46
C LYS A 54 17.87 2.01 -9.48
N THR A 55 16.85 1.85 -8.67
CA THR A 55 16.43 2.83 -7.66
C THR A 55 16.43 2.16 -6.29
N ARG A 56 17.09 2.78 -5.31
CA ARG A 56 17.09 2.34 -3.92
C ARG A 56 16.08 3.14 -3.12
N ILE A 57 15.10 2.43 -2.58
CA ILE A 57 14.01 3.00 -1.79
C ILE A 57 14.18 2.57 -0.33
N LEU A 58 14.12 3.52 0.59
CA LEU A 58 14.00 3.27 2.03
C LEU A 58 12.53 3.41 2.42
N ILE A 59 11.96 2.40 3.07
CA ILE A 59 10.56 2.40 3.51
C ILE A 59 10.55 2.43 5.04
N LEU A 60 9.81 3.40 5.58
CA LEU A 60 9.57 3.64 6.99
C LEU A 60 8.07 3.78 7.21
N SER A 61 7.65 3.60 8.45
CA SER A 61 6.30 3.91 8.92
C SER A 61 6.32 3.93 10.44
N ASP A 62 5.28 4.49 11.07
CA ASP A 62 5.02 4.33 12.50
C ASP A 62 6.21 4.77 13.36
N THR A 63 6.77 5.93 13.05
CA THR A 63 7.87 6.49 13.86
C THR A 63 7.34 7.05 15.16
N HIS A 64 6.06 7.46 15.24
CA HIS A 64 5.44 7.97 16.47
C HIS A 64 6.27 9.09 17.13
N GLY A 65 6.92 9.93 16.33
CA GLY A 65 7.80 11.01 16.82
C GLY A 65 9.16 10.54 17.36
N ALA A 66 9.66 9.38 16.93
CA ALA A 66 11.01 8.92 17.22
C ALA A 66 12.08 9.92 16.76
N ASP A 67 13.18 9.98 17.52
CA ASP A 67 14.29 10.92 17.31
C ASP A 67 15.45 10.33 16.49
N ALA A 68 15.49 9.01 16.32
CA ALA A 68 16.51 8.34 15.52
C ALA A 68 15.98 7.06 14.85
N LEU A 69 16.64 6.67 13.76
CA LEU A 69 16.47 5.35 13.16
C LEU A 69 17.09 4.27 14.07
N PRO A 70 16.52 3.05 14.09
CA PRO A 70 17.07 1.94 14.85
C PRO A 70 18.46 1.51 14.33
N GLU A 71 18.74 1.76 13.05
CA GLU A 71 20.00 1.41 12.40
C GLU A 71 20.51 2.55 11.53
N LYS A 72 21.84 2.67 11.45
CA LYS A 72 22.50 3.65 10.59
C LYS A 72 22.44 3.19 9.14
N ILE A 73 21.82 4.00 8.28
CA ILE A 73 21.81 3.78 6.84
C ILE A 73 23.16 4.22 6.26
N THR A 74 23.82 3.32 5.54
CA THR A 74 25.15 3.57 4.93
C THR A 74 25.11 3.56 3.40
N GLN A 75 24.01 3.12 2.79
CA GLN A 75 23.86 3.07 1.34
C GLN A 75 23.23 4.36 0.80
N PRO A 76 23.56 4.77 -0.44
CA PRO A 76 22.88 5.90 -1.08
C PRO A 76 21.41 5.56 -1.33
N ILE A 77 20.50 6.41 -0.87
CA ILE A 77 19.05 6.27 -1.02
C ILE A 77 18.56 7.27 -2.06
N ASP A 78 17.80 6.80 -3.05
CA ASP A 78 17.21 7.67 -4.08
C ASP A 78 15.86 8.25 -3.63
N LEU A 79 15.13 7.49 -2.80
CA LEU A 79 13.77 7.82 -2.35
C LEU A 79 13.49 7.26 -0.95
N VAL A 80 12.95 8.06 -0.06
CA VAL A 80 12.36 7.60 1.21
C VAL A 80 10.85 7.64 1.12
N LEU A 81 10.17 6.61 1.64
CA LEU A 81 8.73 6.54 1.81
C LEU A 81 8.42 6.41 3.30
N HIS A 82 7.62 7.30 3.88
CA HIS A 82 7.09 7.17 5.24
C HIS A 82 5.57 6.97 5.19
N CYS A 83 5.09 5.82 5.67
CA CYS A 83 3.71 5.36 5.44
C CYS A 83 2.76 5.66 6.60
N GLY A 84 2.82 6.86 7.16
CA GLY A 84 1.92 7.29 8.24
C GLY A 84 2.44 7.09 9.66
N ASP A 85 1.64 7.56 10.61
CA ASP A 85 1.93 7.63 12.05
C ASP A 85 3.25 8.37 12.31
N LEU A 86 3.25 9.62 11.85
CA LEU A 86 4.35 10.57 11.98
C LEU A 86 4.45 11.12 13.41
N SER A 87 3.37 11.00 14.19
CA SER A 87 3.23 11.42 15.58
C SER A 87 2.46 10.38 16.38
N GLN A 88 2.50 10.49 17.72
CA GLN A 88 1.75 9.59 18.59
C GLN A 88 0.27 9.99 18.70
N SER A 89 -0.03 11.29 18.64
CA SER A 89 -1.40 11.80 18.78
C SER A 89 -1.62 13.16 18.07
N GLY A 90 -0.85 13.45 17.01
CA GLY A 90 -0.97 14.71 16.26
C GLY A 90 -0.27 15.90 16.91
N GLU A 91 0.70 15.68 17.79
CA GLU A 91 1.40 16.78 18.46
C GLU A 91 2.37 17.49 17.51
N LEU A 92 2.30 18.83 17.44
CA LEU A 92 3.16 19.64 16.56
C LEU A 92 4.66 19.40 16.83
N ALA A 93 5.04 19.24 18.10
CA ALA A 93 6.42 18.94 18.48
C ALA A 93 6.89 17.57 17.96
N SER A 94 6.00 16.57 17.88
CA SER A 94 6.31 15.26 17.31
C SER A 94 6.60 15.37 15.81
N TYR A 95 5.89 16.24 15.09
CA TYR A 95 6.17 16.47 13.66
C TYR A 95 7.56 17.06 13.41
N HIS A 96 8.01 18.03 14.22
CA HIS A 96 9.38 18.54 14.10
C HIS A 96 10.43 17.44 14.38
N LYS A 97 10.18 16.53 15.34
CA LYS A 97 11.07 15.38 15.56
C LYS A 97 11.12 14.45 14.35
N THR A 98 9.98 14.14 13.77
CA THR A 98 9.92 13.28 12.57
C THR A 98 10.57 13.95 11.36
N ILE A 99 10.40 15.26 11.18
CA ILE A 99 11.12 16.03 10.16
C ILE A 99 12.63 15.98 10.41
N ALA A 100 13.08 16.16 11.66
CA ALA A 100 14.50 16.06 12.00
C ALA A 100 15.07 14.66 11.73
N LEU A 101 14.33 13.60 12.09
CA LEU A 101 14.68 12.22 11.78
C LEU A 101 14.82 12.01 10.26
N LEU A 102 13.82 12.44 9.47
CA LEU A 102 13.86 12.30 8.01
C LEU A 102 14.96 13.14 7.37
N SER A 103 15.24 14.32 7.93
CA SER A 103 16.32 15.21 7.49
C SER A 103 17.70 14.59 7.70
N SER A 104 17.86 13.74 8.73
CA SER A 104 19.10 13.01 8.99
C SER A 104 19.41 11.94 7.92
N ILE A 105 18.44 11.58 7.08
CA ILE A 105 18.58 10.59 6.02
C ILE A 105 19.08 11.27 4.75
N ALA A 106 20.26 10.86 4.30
CA ALA A 106 20.85 11.31 3.03
C ALA A 106 20.10 10.71 1.83
N ALA A 107 19.02 11.38 1.43
CA ALA A 107 18.22 11.10 0.24
C ALA A 107 17.72 12.41 -0.37
N PRO A 108 17.62 12.54 -1.70
CA PRO A 108 17.16 13.78 -2.33
C PRO A 108 15.66 14.02 -2.18
N LEU A 109 14.87 12.95 -2.09
CA LEU A 109 13.42 13.02 -1.96
C LEU A 109 12.90 12.08 -0.87
N LYS A 110 12.04 12.62 -0.01
CA LYS A 110 11.30 11.87 1.01
C LYS A 110 9.81 12.15 0.85
N LEU A 111 9.02 11.11 0.64
CA LEU A 111 7.57 11.20 0.54
C LEU A 111 6.95 10.70 1.83
N VAL A 112 6.01 11.46 2.37
CA VAL A 112 5.30 11.08 3.59
C VAL A 112 3.80 11.15 3.35
N ILE A 113 3.07 10.20 3.94
CA ILE A 113 1.62 10.29 4.14
C ILE A 113 1.36 10.31 5.64
N PRO A 114 0.26 10.92 6.11
CA PRO A 114 -0.16 10.78 7.49
C PRO A 114 -0.77 9.38 7.77
N GLY A 115 -0.89 9.03 9.04
CA GLY A 115 -1.59 7.85 9.54
C GLY A 115 -2.68 8.20 10.55
N ASN A 116 -3.26 7.19 11.18
CA ASN A 116 -4.43 7.38 12.04
C ASN A 116 -4.08 8.08 13.37
N HIS A 117 -2.81 8.11 13.77
CA HIS A 117 -2.35 8.87 14.92
C HIS A 117 -2.08 10.35 14.62
N ASP A 118 -2.08 10.75 13.36
CA ASP A 118 -1.77 12.11 12.94
C ASP A 118 -3.01 13.03 13.03
N LEU A 119 -3.60 13.08 14.22
CA LEU A 119 -4.93 13.67 14.50
C LEU A 119 -5.10 15.11 14.02
N SER A 120 -4.05 15.91 14.15
CA SER A 120 -4.08 17.32 13.75
C SER A 120 -3.96 17.53 12.25
N LEU A 121 -3.64 16.50 11.46
CA LEU A 121 -3.61 16.62 9.99
C LEU A 121 -4.96 16.31 9.34
N ASP A 122 -5.93 15.76 10.08
CA ASP A 122 -7.29 15.52 9.62
C ASP A 122 -8.25 16.60 10.15
N ASP A 123 -8.61 17.54 9.26
CA ASP A 123 -9.52 18.64 9.60
C ASP A 123 -10.90 18.14 10.04
N LYS A 124 -11.42 17.08 9.40
CA LYS A 124 -12.74 16.54 9.70
C LYS A 124 -12.72 15.94 11.09
N TYR A 125 -11.79 15.03 11.33
CA TYR A 125 -11.60 14.41 12.65
C TYR A 125 -11.45 15.46 13.75
N TRP A 126 -10.58 16.46 13.53
CA TRP A 126 -10.32 17.50 14.51
C TRP A 126 -11.57 18.32 14.83
N SER A 127 -12.33 18.71 13.80
CA SER A 127 -13.55 19.51 13.97
C SER A 127 -14.66 18.77 14.72
N GLU A 128 -14.74 17.44 14.55
CA GLU A 128 -15.78 16.59 15.13
C GLU A 128 -15.44 16.16 16.57
N ASN A 129 -14.15 16.00 16.90
CA ASN A 129 -13.71 15.35 18.13
C ASN A 129 -12.97 16.27 19.13
N CYS A 130 -12.43 17.42 18.69
CA CYS A 130 -11.57 18.26 19.54
C CYS A 130 -12.26 19.51 20.09
N LYS A 131 -11.75 20.01 21.23
CA LYS A 131 -12.31 21.18 21.94
C LYS A 131 -12.07 22.49 21.16
N PRO A 132 -12.96 23.50 21.28
CA PRO A 132 -12.86 24.77 20.54
C PRO A 132 -11.54 25.54 20.71
N GLY A 133 -10.81 25.34 21.82
CA GLY A 133 -9.53 26.00 22.08
C GLY A 133 -8.38 25.60 21.14
N GLY A 134 -8.54 24.51 20.37
CA GLY A 134 -7.54 23.98 19.45
C GLY A 134 -7.80 24.26 17.97
N ALA A 135 -8.71 25.17 17.60
CA ALA A 135 -9.14 25.35 16.21
C ALA A 135 -8.00 25.67 15.21
N HIS A 136 -6.90 26.25 15.66
CA HIS A 136 -5.75 26.61 14.82
C HIS A 136 -4.77 25.44 14.61
N ILE A 137 -4.87 24.38 15.41
CA ILE A 137 -3.89 23.28 15.41
C ILE A 137 -3.78 22.60 14.03
N PRO A 138 -4.87 22.32 13.29
CA PRO A 138 -4.71 21.72 11.97
C PRO A 138 -3.98 22.59 10.96
N SER A 139 -4.27 23.89 10.97
CA SER A 139 -3.55 24.84 10.11
C SER A 139 -2.06 24.91 10.45
N GLN A 140 -1.70 24.82 11.74
CA GLN A 140 -0.30 24.79 12.18
C GLN A 140 0.38 23.48 11.81
N ALA A 141 -0.29 22.34 12.00
CA ALA A 141 0.21 21.03 11.60
C ALA A 141 0.54 20.99 10.10
N LYS A 142 -0.39 21.44 9.26
CA LYS A 142 -0.18 21.55 7.81
C LYS A 142 0.94 22.53 7.48
N ALA A 143 1.03 23.67 8.16
CA ALA A 143 2.09 24.64 7.94
C ALA A 143 3.50 24.09 8.26
N ILE A 144 3.64 23.18 9.23
CA ILE A 144 4.91 22.50 9.51
C ILE A 144 5.36 21.66 8.32
N TRP A 145 4.47 20.81 7.79
CA TRP A 145 4.79 19.91 6.68
C TRP A 145 4.90 20.61 5.32
N MET A 146 4.25 21.76 5.16
CA MET A 146 4.35 22.61 3.97
C MET A 146 5.41 23.71 4.11
N GLY A 147 6.05 23.83 5.27
CA GLY A 147 7.03 24.87 5.58
C GLY A 147 8.42 24.58 5.01
N SER A 148 9.31 25.58 5.10
CA SER A 148 10.68 25.48 4.59
C SER A 148 11.49 24.38 5.26
N GLU A 149 11.27 24.12 6.56
CA GLU A 149 11.98 23.05 7.29
C GLU A 149 11.82 21.68 6.60
N ALA A 150 10.59 21.33 6.20
CA ALA A 150 10.33 20.10 5.47
C ALA A 150 10.83 20.18 4.01
N GLN A 151 10.54 21.28 3.32
CA GLN A 151 10.88 21.44 1.89
C GLN A 151 12.40 21.46 1.63
N ASP A 152 13.16 22.19 2.44
CA ASP A 152 14.62 22.29 2.34
C ASP A 152 15.30 20.95 2.62
N ALA A 153 14.65 20.10 3.43
CA ALA A 153 15.09 18.72 3.68
C ALA A 153 14.66 17.73 2.57
N GLY A 154 13.99 18.19 1.51
CA GLY A 154 13.48 17.34 0.43
C GLY A 154 12.28 16.49 0.84
N ILE A 155 11.56 16.87 1.90
CA ILE A 155 10.38 16.17 2.40
C ILE A 155 9.13 16.74 1.73
N ARG A 156 8.24 15.85 1.26
CA ARG A 156 6.95 16.20 0.69
C ARG A 156 5.85 15.34 1.29
N MET A 157 4.90 16.00 1.95
CA MET A 157 3.64 15.36 2.33
C MET A 157 2.74 15.21 1.11
N LEU A 158 2.16 14.01 0.94
CA LEU A 158 1.25 13.70 -0.14
C LEU A 158 -0.18 13.67 0.37
N GLU A 159 -1.05 14.40 -0.32
CA GLU A 159 -2.49 14.23 -0.24
C GLU A 159 -2.91 12.91 -0.92
N PRO A 160 -4.12 12.39 -0.64
CA PRO A 160 -4.62 11.21 -1.34
C PRO A 160 -4.62 11.39 -2.87
N GLY A 161 -4.17 10.36 -3.59
CA GLY A 161 -4.29 10.32 -5.05
C GLY A 161 -3.05 9.82 -5.80
N MET A 162 -2.98 10.20 -7.08
CA MET A 162 -2.00 9.72 -8.05
C MET A 162 -0.94 10.78 -8.38
N TYR A 163 0.33 10.38 -8.34
CA TYR A 163 1.48 11.24 -8.56
C TYR A 163 2.40 10.65 -9.63
N ARG A 164 3.02 11.51 -10.44
CA ARG A 164 4.09 11.15 -11.35
C ARG A 164 5.33 11.97 -11.02
N LEU A 165 6.40 11.30 -10.61
CA LEU A 165 7.63 11.94 -10.17
C LEU A 165 8.81 11.50 -11.03
N VAL A 166 9.77 12.41 -11.21
CA VAL A 166 11.07 12.12 -11.81
C VAL A 166 12.10 12.25 -10.69
N LEU A 167 12.80 11.16 -10.39
CA LEU A 167 13.87 11.15 -9.41
C LEU A 167 15.16 11.72 -10.01
N GLU A 168 16.10 12.12 -9.15
CA GLU A 168 17.41 12.64 -9.59
C GLU A 168 18.21 11.62 -10.42
N ASN A 169 18.04 10.33 -10.15
CA ASN A 169 18.67 9.25 -10.93
C ASN A 169 18.02 9.05 -12.31
N GLY A 170 17.00 9.85 -12.66
CA GLY A 170 16.26 9.80 -13.92
C GLY A 170 15.09 8.81 -13.94
N ALA A 171 14.88 8.04 -12.87
CA ALA A 171 13.74 7.13 -12.79
C ALA A 171 12.42 7.91 -12.76
N VAL A 172 11.43 7.43 -13.51
CA VAL A 172 10.07 7.96 -13.48
C VAL A 172 9.22 6.98 -12.70
N LEU A 173 8.57 7.46 -11.64
CA LEU A 173 7.70 6.65 -10.78
C LEU A 173 6.28 7.21 -10.79
N ARG A 174 5.31 6.31 -10.88
CA ARG A 174 3.88 6.56 -10.67
C ARG A 174 3.51 6.04 -9.29
N ILE A 175 3.09 6.95 -8.42
CA ILE A 175 2.86 6.66 -7.01
C ILE A 175 1.39 6.90 -6.72
N TYR A 176 0.75 5.93 -6.07
CA TYR A 176 -0.54 6.11 -5.44
C TYR A 176 -0.32 6.32 -3.93
N ALA A 177 -1.02 7.28 -3.34
CA ALA A 177 -0.92 7.59 -1.91
C ALA A 177 -2.31 7.65 -1.26
N SER A 178 -2.45 7.07 -0.07
CA SER A 178 -3.66 7.22 0.77
C SER A 178 -3.35 7.02 2.26
N PRO A 179 -3.76 7.94 3.14
CA PRO A 179 -3.65 7.76 4.59
C PRO A 179 -4.79 6.91 5.18
N ALA A 180 -5.81 6.58 4.37
CA ALA A 180 -7.08 6.07 4.85
C ALA A 180 -6.97 4.70 5.54
N THR A 181 -7.61 4.55 6.69
CA THR A 181 -7.67 3.29 7.46
C THR A 181 -9.11 2.84 7.72
N PRO A 182 -9.43 1.55 7.51
CA PRO A 182 -10.77 1.04 7.78
C PRO A 182 -11.03 1.00 9.29
N ILE A 183 -12.15 1.57 9.73
CA ILE A 183 -12.63 1.51 11.10
C ILE A 183 -13.88 0.64 11.14
N ALA A 184 -14.00 -0.21 12.17
CA ALA A 184 -15.23 -0.96 12.42
C ALA A 184 -16.39 0.02 12.67
N ALA A 185 -17.62 -0.34 12.28
CA ALA A 185 -18.80 0.53 12.42
C ALA A 185 -19.10 1.00 13.86
N GLN A 186 -18.51 0.37 14.89
CA GLN A 186 -18.58 0.80 16.30
C GLN A 186 -17.21 1.18 16.91
N GLY A 187 -16.18 1.35 16.08
CA GLY A 187 -14.81 1.65 16.49
C GLY A 187 -14.63 3.10 16.94
N VAL A 188 -13.57 3.33 17.71
CA VAL A 188 -13.14 4.68 18.12
C VAL A 188 -12.73 5.45 16.87
N ASP A 189 -13.20 6.69 16.75
CA ASP A 189 -12.83 7.58 15.65
C ASP A 189 -11.33 7.93 15.80
N TRP A 190 -10.55 7.66 14.77
CA TRP A 190 -9.16 8.08 14.63
C TRP A 190 -9.04 8.79 13.28
N ALA A 191 -8.01 9.63 13.13
CA ALA A 191 -7.84 10.39 11.89
C ALA A 191 -7.76 9.48 10.66
N PHE A 192 -8.24 10.00 9.54
CA PHE A 192 -8.29 9.31 8.25
C PHE A 192 -9.08 8.00 8.25
N GLY A 193 -9.97 7.84 9.23
CA GLY A 193 -10.89 6.71 9.35
C GLY A 193 -11.98 6.70 8.28
N TYR A 194 -12.31 5.51 7.78
CA TYR A 194 -13.50 5.29 6.94
C TYR A 194 -14.20 3.98 7.32
N ALA A 195 -15.48 3.85 7.01
CA ALA A 195 -16.25 2.66 7.34
C ALA A 195 -15.70 1.44 6.60
N SER A 196 -15.42 0.33 7.32
CA SER A 196 -14.76 -0.84 6.75
C SER A 196 -15.52 -1.55 5.63
N ASN A 197 -16.83 -1.30 5.50
CA ASN A 197 -17.70 -1.81 4.42
C ASN A 197 -17.74 -0.90 3.17
N GLU A 198 -17.07 0.25 3.21
CA GLU A 198 -16.95 1.16 2.06
C GLU A 198 -15.73 0.84 1.22
N ASP A 199 -15.95 0.75 -0.09
CA ASP A 199 -14.89 0.57 -1.07
C ASP A 199 -14.44 1.92 -1.64
N ILE A 200 -13.35 2.43 -1.06
CA ILE A 200 -12.79 3.73 -1.44
C ILE A 200 -11.67 3.63 -2.49
N TYR A 201 -11.28 2.42 -2.90
CA TYR A 201 -10.09 2.17 -3.75
C TYR A 201 -10.42 1.72 -5.17
N ASN A 202 -11.61 1.16 -5.41
CA ASN A 202 -11.96 0.55 -6.69
C ASN A 202 -13.14 1.27 -7.35
N PRO A 203 -13.13 1.43 -8.68
CA PRO A 203 -14.24 2.02 -9.41
C PRO A 203 -15.56 1.25 -9.22
N ALA A 204 -16.68 1.98 -9.34
CA ALA A 204 -18.01 1.38 -9.33
C ALA A 204 -18.14 0.31 -10.45
N GLY A 205 -18.64 -0.88 -10.10
CA GLY A 205 -18.79 -1.99 -11.05
C GLY A 205 -17.63 -2.98 -11.08
N SER A 206 -16.58 -2.82 -10.26
CA SER A 206 -15.48 -3.80 -10.08
C SER A 206 -15.89 -5.10 -9.35
N ARG A 207 -17.12 -5.61 -9.54
CA ARG A 207 -17.66 -6.93 -9.12
C ARG A 207 -17.47 -7.30 -7.63
N ILE A 208 -18.13 -6.61 -6.69
CA ILE A 208 -18.44 -7.14 -5.35
C ILE A 208 -19.95 -7.01 -5.08
N SER A 209 -20.56 -8.02 -4.44
CA SER A 209 -22.00 -8.06 -4.12
C SER A 209 -22.39 -7.36 -2.81
N TYR A 210 -21.45 -7.15 -1.88
CA TYR A 210 -21.69 -6.59 -0.54
C TYR A 210 -20.95 -5.27 -0.26
N ALA A 211 -20.05 -4.83 -1.12
CA ALA A 211 -19.42 -3.51 -0.99
C ALA A 211 -20.48 -2.47 -1.32
N ILE A 212 -20.78 -1.59 -0.36
CA ILE A 212 -21.55 -0.41 -0.69
C ILE A 212 -20.58 0.45 -1.51
N PRO A 213 -20.90 0.82 -2.77
CA PRO A 213 -20.18 1.91 -3.43
C PRO A 213 -20.11 3.06 -2.43
N SER A 214 -19.06 3.88 -2.43
CA SER A 214 -19.06 5.11 -1.62
C SER A 214 -20.25 5.99 -2.07
N SER A 215 -21.44 5.69 -1.57
CA SER A 215 -22.75 6.00 -2.16
C SER A 215 -23.35 7.23 -1.50
N THR A 216 -22.59 7.85 -0.61
CA THR A 216 -22.93 9.09 0.08
C THR A 216 -22.20 10.29 -0.51
N GLN A 217 -21.24 10.11 -1.43
CA GLN A 217 -20.54 11.22 -2.09
C GLN A 217 -20.91 11.27 -3.58
N THR A 218 -21.42 12.42 -4.02
CA THR A 218 -21.70 12.76 -5.42
C THR A 218 -20.42 12.94 -6.27
N GLN A 219 -19.26 12.57 -5.71
CA GLN A 219 -17.92 12.70 -6.28
C GLN A 219 -17.14 11.39 -6.02
N THR A 220 -16.34 10.97 -6.99
CA THR A 220 -15.40 9.86 -6.82
C THR A 220 -14.44 10.17 -5.66
N PRO A 221 -14.25 9.25 -4.68
CA PRO A 221 -13.27 9.44 -3.63
C PRO A 221 -11.89 9.74 -4.22
N GLN A 222 -11.13 10.67 -3.65
CA GLN A 222 -9.76 10.97 -4.11
C GLN A 222 -8.82 9.75 -4.02
N THR A 223 -9.22 8.73 -3.26
CA THR A 223 -8.56 7.44 -3.08
C THR A 223 -8.92 6.39 -4.13
N GLU A 224 -9.86 6.66 -5.05
CA GLU A 224 -10.18 5.71 -6.11
C GLU A 224 -8.99 5.55 -7.07
N ILE A 225 -8.66 4.31 -7.43
CA ILE A 225 -7.62 4.01 -8.42
C ILE A 225 -8.28 3.61 -9.75
N PRO A 226 -8.18 4.45 -10.79
CA PRO A 226 -8.79 4.16 -12.10
C PRO A 226 -8.35 2.82 -12.70
N ASP A 227 -9.18 2.21 -13.53
CA ASP A 227 -8.89 0.89 -14.15
C ASP A 227 -7.72 0.90 -15.13
N ASP A 228 -7.46 2.03 -15.77
CA ASP A 228 -6.34 2.24 -16.68
C ASP A 228 -5.08 2.78 -15.96
N ALA A 229 -5.16 3.00 -14.64
CA ALA A 229 -4.05 3.53 -13.87
C ALA A 229 -2.89 2.53 -13.82
N GLN A 230 -1.70 3.03 -14.15
CA GLN A 230 -0.46 2.30 -13.95
C GLN A 230 0.25 2.84 -12.71
N VAL A 231 0.49 1.98 -11.74
CA VAL A 231 1.10 2.36 -10.46
C VAL A 231 2.37 1.54 -10.27
N ASP A 232 3.50 2.21 -10.05
CA ASP A 232 4.77 1.55 -9.74
C ASP A 232 4.89 1.28 -8.24
N ILE A 233 4.44 2.24 -7.42
CA ILE A 233 4.48 2.20 -5.95
C ILE A 233 3.11 2.58 -5.39
N MET A 234 2.54 1.75 -4.53
CA MET A 234 1.42 2.13 -3.68
C MET A 234 1.93 2.46 -2.28
N MET A 235 1.50 3.59 -1.73
CA MET A 235 1.72 4.01 -0.35
C MET A 235 0.37 4.08 0.33
N THR A 236 0.14 3.22 1.31
CA THR A 236 -1.05 3.30 2.18
C THR A 236 -0.62 3.30 3.63
N HIS A 237 -1.41 3.87 4.53
CA HIS A 237 -1.07 3.73 5.95
C HIS A 237 -1.33 2.30 6.44
N GLY A 238 -2.55 1.80 6.22
CA GLY A 238 -2.94 0.44 6.59
C GLY A 238 -2.53 -0.65 5.59
N PRO A 239 -2.43 -1.92 6.05
CA PRO A 239 -2.14 -3.06 5.18
C PRO A 239 -3.36 -3.52 4.38
N PRO A 240 -3.15 -4.21 3.25
CA PRO A 240 -4.21 -4.96 2.59
C PRO A 240 -4.49 -6.25 3.35
N LYS A 241 -5.69 -6.79 3.22
CA LYS A 241 -6.04 -8.09 3.82
C LYS A 241 -5.06 -9.18 3.37
N TYR A 242 -4.68 -10.05 4.32
CA TYR A 242 -3.78 -11.20 4.14
C TYR A 242 -2.29 -10.90 3.93
N GLN A 243 -1.87 -9.64 3.87
CA GLN A 243 -0.44 -9.31 3.75
C GLN A 243 0.01 -8.50 4.95
N LEU A 244 0.79 -9.14 5.82
CA LEU A 244 1.41 -8.49 6.99
C LEU A 244 0.38 -7.72 7.83
N ASP A 245 -0.81 -8.29 8.00
CA ASP A 245 -1.98 -7.64 8.57
C ASP A 245 -2.49 -8.32 9.84
N ARG A 246 -1.65 -9.15 10.47
CA ARG A 246 -2.02 -9.88 11.68
C ARG A 246 -1.56 -9.16 12.93
N THR A 247 -2.47 -9.01 13.88
CA THR A 247 -2.17 -8.52 15.22
C THR A 247 -1.57 -9.64 16.08
N ARG A 248 -1.09 -9.30 17.29
CA ARG A 248 -0.62 -10.27 18.28
C ARG A 248 -1.66 -11.29 18.71
N SER A 249 -2.95 -10.91 18.71
CA SER A 249 -4.07 -11.81 18.96
C SER A 249 -4.35 -12.76 17.80
N GLY A 250 -3.76 -12.52 16.63
CA GLY A 250 -3.91 -13.33 15.43
C GLY A 250 -4.99 -12.82 14.46
N ASP A 251 -5.65 -11.71 14.80
CA ASP A 251 -6.71 -11.10 14.00
C ASP A 251 -6.14 -10.50 12.73
N SER A 252 -6.79 -10.75 11.59
CA SER A 252 -6.47 -10.12 10.30
C SER A 252 -7.25 -8.81 10.19
N VAL A 253 -6.54 -7.70 10.21
CA VAL A 253 -7.14 -6.34 10.22
C VAL A 253 -6.94 -5.58 8.92
N GLY A 254 -6.37 -6.23 7.89
CA GLY A 254 -6.11 -5.60 6.60
C GLY A 254 -7.38 -5.36 5.79
N CYS A 255 -7.33 -4.34 4.92
CA CYS A 255 -8.48 -3.96 4.11
C CYS A 255 -8.70 -4.92 2.93
N PRO A 256 -9.88 -5.57 2.79
CA PRO A 256 -10.20 -6.44 1.65
C PRO A 256 -10.30 -5.65 0.33
N HIS A 257 -10.85 -4.43 0.36
CA HIS A 257 -10.97 -3.57 -0.82
C HIS A 257 -9.59 -3.14 -1.37
N LEU A 258 -8.64 -2.85 -0.48
CA LEU A 258 -7.25 -2.57 -0.84
C LEU A 258 -6.55 -3.80 -1.41
N PHE A 259 -6.79 -4.99 -0.82
CA PHE A 259 -6.25 -6.24 -1.37
C PHE A 259 -6.73 -6.50 -2.80
N ARG A 260 -8.02 -6.26 -3.10
CA ARG A 260 -8.55 -6.33 -4.47
C ARG A 260 -7.89 -5.30 -5.39
N ALA A 261 -7.73 -4.05 -4.93
CA ALA A 261 -7.05 -3.02 -5.70
C ALA A 261 -5.62 -3.44 -6.07
N LEU A 262 -4.87 -4.04 -5.14
CA LEU A 262 -3.52 -4.55 -5.42
C LEU A 262 -3.49 -5.65 -6.47
N ARG A 263 -4.47 -6.57 -6.45
CA ARG A 263 -4.55 -7.65 -7.45
C ARG A 263 -4.87 -7.13 -8.86
N ARG A 264 -5.62 -6.02 -8.93
CA ARG A 264 -5.97 -5.32 -10.17
C ARG A 264 -4.80 -4.48 -10.69
N VAL A 265 -4.26 -3.61 -9.85
CA VAL A 265 -3.23 -2.61 -10.18
C VAL A 265 -1.84 -3.23 -10.31
N ARG A 266 -1.51 -4.22 -9.47
CA ARG A 266 -0.24 -4.97 -9.45
C ARG A 266 1.01 -4.08 -9.40
N PRO A 267 1.15 -3.20 -8.38
CA PRO A 267 2.33 -2.37 -8.27
C PRO A 267 3.60 -3.21 -8.06
N GLY A 268 4.76 -2.63 -8.38
CA GLY A 268 6.06 -3.24 -8.10
C GLY A 268 6.41 -3.24 -6.61
N VAL A 269 5.91 -2.23 -5.87
CA VAL A 269 6.05 -2.09 -4.42
C VAL A 269 4.73 -1.62 -3.82
N HIS A 270 4.31 -2.22 -2.72
CA HIS A 270 3.29 -1.66 -1.83
C HIS A 270 3.93 -1.44 -0.46
N ALA A 271 4.02 -0.18 -0.05
CA ALA A 271 4.60 0.27 1.21
C ALA A 271 3.47 0.70 2.16
N PHE A 272 3.50 0.20 3.38
CA PHE A 272 2.51 0.48 4.42
C PHE A 272 3.07 0.21 5.82
N GLY A 273 2.28 0.54 6.85
CA GLY A 273 2.59 0.30 8.26
C GLY A 273 1.35 -0.07 9.06
N HIS A 274 1.06 0.68 10.13
CA HIS A 274 -0.11 0.57 11.02
C HIS A 274 -0.12 -0.69 11.91
N VAL A 275 0.17 -1.88 11.37
CA VAL A 275 0.16 -3.15 12.13
C VAL A 275 1.57 -3.53 12.58
N HIS A 276 1.96 -3.08 13.77
CA HIS A 276 3.34 -3.21 14.27
C HIS A 276 3.78 -4.68 14.46
N ASP A 277 2.83 -5.54 14.83
CA ASP A 277 3.09 -6.97 15.08
C ASP A 277 3.51 -7.76 13.82
N SER A 278 3.24 -7.20 12.64
CA SER A 278 3.49 -7.84 11.34
C SER A 278 4.56 -7.12 10.52
N TRP A 279 5.48 -6.39 11.17
CA TRP A 279 6.62 -5.78 10.48
C TRP A 279 7.42 -6.80 9.65
N GLY A 280 7.70 -6.47 8.39
CA GLY A 280 8.51 -7.29 7.51
C GLY A 280 8.34 -6.99 6.03
N VAL A 281 8.70 -7.96 5.20
CA VAL A 281 8.58 -7.88 3.74
C VAL A 281 8.01 -9.18 3.19
N SER A 282 7.04 -9.06 2.29
CA SER A 282 6.46 -10.17 1.53
C SER A 282 6.74 -9.99 0.05
N ARG A 283 7.14 -11.06 -0.65
CA ARG A 283 7.32 -11.05 -2.10
C ARG A 283 6.15 -11.76 -2.76
N ILE A 284 5.40 -11.01 -3.55
CA ILE A 284 4.28 -11.53 -4.34
C ILE A 284 4.75 -11.75 -5.78
N LEU A 285 4.30 -12.84 -6.39
CA LEU A 285 4.50 -13.11 -7.81
C LEU A 285 3.16 -12.95 -8.52
N TRP A 286 3.11 -12.02 -9.47
CA TRP A 286 1.97 -11.87 -10.36
C TRP A 286 2.08 -12.92 -11.47
N GLU A 287 1.19 -13.91 -11.50
CA GLU A 287 1.14 -14.87 -12.61
C GLU A 287 0.55 -14.19 -13.85
N GLU A 288 1.31 -14.11 -14.94
CA GLU A 288 0.80 -13.67 -16.24
C GLU A 288 -0.12 -14.76 -16.83
N GLY A 289 -1.33 -14.39 -17.27
CA GLY A 289 -2.21 -15.28 -18.03
C GLY A 289 -3.29 -16.03 -17.24
N ARG A 290 -3.43 -15.82 -15.92
CA ARG A 290 -4.64 -16.23 -15.17
C ARG A 290 -5.59 -15.04 -14.97
N GLU A 291 -6.10 -14.49 -16.07
CA GLU A 291 -7.08 -13.39 -16.05
C GLU A 291 -8.54 -13.84 -15.85
N GLN A 292 -8.80 -15.12 -15.54
CA GLN A 292 -10.16 -15.63 -15.34
C GLN A 292 -10.34 -16.47 -14.08
N GLY A 293 -9.49 -16.29 -13.07
CA GLY A 293 -9.84 -16.75 -11.74
C GLY A 293 -10.99 -15.87 -11.25
N THR A 294 -12.18 -16.42 -11.09
CA THR A 294 -13.18 -15.86 -10.18
C THR A 294 -12.45 -15.42 -8.91
N LEU A 295 -12.81 -14.25 -8.37
CA LEU A 295 -12.47 -13.94 -6.98
C LEU A 295 -12.86 -15.18 -6.16
N PRO A 296 -12.09 -15.62 -5.16
CA PRO A 296 -12.57 -16.66 -4.26
C PRO A 296 -14.01 -16.33 -3.88
N ASP A 297 -14.94 -17.26 -4.08
CA ASP A 297 -16.34 -17.07 -3.70
C ASP A 297 -16.49 -16.98 -2.16
N ASP A 298 -15.37 -17.09 -1.42
CA ASP A 298 -15.28 -17.21 0.02
C ASP A 298 -14.45 -16.04 0.61
N ASP A 299 -15.06 -14.87 0.75
CA ASP A 299 -14.60 -13.87 1.73
C ASP A 299 -15.76 -13.00 2.24
N ASP A 300 -16.86 -13.68 2.52
CA ASP A 300 -18.08 -13.21 3.17
C ASP A 300 -17.92 -12.90 4.67
N GLY A 301 -16.69 -12.97 5.20
CA GLY A 301 -16.40 -12.53 6.57
C GLY A 301 -17.20 -13.28 7.65
N CYS A 302 -17.72 -14.46 7.32
CA CYS A 302 -18.38 -15.36 8.26
C CYS A 302 -17.58 -16.66 8.36
N ASP A 303 -16.56 -16.64 9.22
CA ASP A 303 -16.16 -17.79 10.04
C ASP A 303 -15.66 -17.28 11.39
#